data_AF-A0A0L6HZ18-F1
#
_entry.id   AF-A0A0L6HZ18-F1
#
_cell.length_a   1.000
_cell.length_b   1.000
_cell.length_c   1.000
_cell.angle_alpha   90.00
_cell.angle_beta   90.00
_cell.angle_gamma   90.00
#
_symmetry.space_group_name_H-M   'P 1'
#
loop_
_entity.id
_entity.type
_entity.pdbx_description
1 polymer ?
#
loop_
_entity_poly.entity_id
_entity_poly.type
_entity_poly.pdbx_seq_one_letter_code
_entity_poly.pdbx_strand_id
1 'polypeptide(L)'
;MTDTSSPNPRTPEPAGVSAVLALVLAVIGFFALAVFGLGALSVATDADIIAVRGLGQGPGVFGMLVGLLAFAFVLWAGLRRPRPSFSSAPVVALATALAHLAGVWIGVLVGDGDLVIATAVVGGLVSGGASIVLFVAAAVAAWSGIALRRTRAEHPRWPWERDEEG
;
A
#
# COMPACT_ATOMS: atom_id res chain seq x y z
N MET A 1 -54.42 -6.55 -3.78
CA MET A 1 -53.74 -7.84 -3.52
C MET A 1 -52.31 -7.47 -3.15
N THR A 2 -52.01 -7.41 -1.86
CA THR A 2 -50.72 -6.95 -1.33
C THR A 2 -49.77 -8.14 -1.28
N ASP A 3 -48.76 -8.12 -2.14
CA ASP A 3 -47.70 -9.11 -2.13
C ASP A 3 -46.72 -8.79 -0.98
N THR A 4 -46.84 -9.53 0.12
CA THR A 4 -45.89 -9.49 1.23
C THR A 4 -44.77 -10.49 0.95
N SER A 5 -43.85 -10.12 0.06
CA SER A 5 -42.62 -10.88 -0.19
C SER A 5 -41.81 -10.88 1.11
N SER A 6 -41.88 -11.99 1.85
CA SER A 6 -41.07 -12.18 3.06
C SER A 6 -39.59 -12.13 2.65
N PRO A 7 -38.73 -11.35 3.34
CA PRO A 7 -37.31 -11.27 2.99
C PRO A 7 -36.70 -12.68 2.96
N ASN A 8 -36.20 -13.09 1.80
CA ASN A 8 -35.57 -14.40 1.64
C ASN A 8 -34.32 -14.47 2.54
N PRO A 9 -34.27 -15.35 3.55
CA PRO A 9 -33.17 -15.42 4.51
C PRO A 9 -31.89 -16.05 3.93
N ARG A 10 -31.89 -16.43 2.64
CA ARG A 10 -30.80 -17.17 1.99
C ARG A 10 -30.03 -16.40 0.95
N THR A 11 -30.30 -15.12 0.70
CA THR A 11 -29.40 -14.33 -0.15
C THR A 11 -28.11 -14.10 0.64
N PRO A 12 -26.97 -14.72 0.27
CA PRO A 12 -25.71 -14.36 0.90
C PRO A 12 -25.48 -12.88 0.63
N GLU A 13 -25.28 -12.07 1.68
CA GLU A 13 -24.90 -10.67 1.50
C GLU A 13 -23.71 -10.61 0.52
N PRO A 14 -23.71 -9.67 -0.45
CA PRO A 14 -22.61 -9.52 -1.39
C PRO A 14 -21.29 -9.46 -0.62
N ALA A 15 -20.51 -10.53 -0.70
CA ALA A 15 -19.23 -10.61 -0.03
C ALA A 15 -18.33 -9.61 -0.74
N GLY A 16 -17.99 -8.50 -0.06
CA GLY A 16 -16.98 -7.57 -0.55
C GLY A 16 -15.68 -8.31 -0.90
N VAL A 17 -14.80 -7.67 -1.68
CA VAL A 17 -13.53 -8.28 -2.13
C VAL A 17 -12.82 -8.96 -0.95
N SER A 18 -12.39 -10.21 -1.16
CA SER A 18 -11.74 -10.99 -0.12
C SER A 18 -10.56 -10.21 0.47
N ALA A 19 -10.32 -10.34 1.78
CA ALA A 19 -9.24 -9.59 2.44
C ALA A 19 -7.86 -9.88 1.81
N VAL A 20 -7.67 -11.10 1.27
CA VAL A 20 -6.46 -11.50 0.56
C VAL A 20 -6.35 -10.79 -0.79
N LEU A 21 -7.42 -10.75 -1.59
CA LEU A 21 -7.39 -10.09 -2.90
C LEU A 21 -7.21 -8.57 -2.75
N ALA A 22 -7.87 -7.95 -1.77
CA ALA A 22 -7.68 -6.54 -1.46
C ALA A 22 -6.23 -6.23 -1.04
N LEU A 23 -5.61 -7.12 -0.25
CA LEU A 23 -4.20 -7.00 0.13
C LEU A 23 -3.28 -7.11 -1.09
N VAL A 24 -3.48 -8.11 -1.95
CA VAL A 24 -2.65 -8.32 -3.14
C VAL A 24 -2.72 -7.11 -4.07
N LEU A 25 -3.92 -6.61 -4.36
CA LEU A 25 -4.09 -5.42 -5.20
C LEU A 25 -3.45 -4.17 -4.58
N ALA A 26 -3.58 -3.99 -3.26
CA ALA A 26 -2.94 -2.88 -2.56
C ALA A 26 -1.41 -2.98 -2.58
N VAL A 27 -0.84 -4.18 -2.41
CA VAL A 27 0.62 -4.40 -2.46
C VAL A 27 1.15 -4.11 -3.88
N ILE A 28 0.47 -4.60 -4.92
CA ILE A 28 0.84 -4.33 -6.31
C ILE A 28 0.74 -2.83 -6.61
N GLY A 29 -0.37 -2.19 -6.20
CA GLY A 29 -0.58 -0.76 -6.39
C GLY A 29 0.46 0.09 -5.67
N PHE A 30 0.82 -0.27 -4.43
CA PHE A 30 1.89 0.39 -3.68
C PHE A 30 3.22 0.27 -4.42
N PHE A 31 3.60 -0.94 -4.85
CA PHE A 31 4.86 -1.17 -5.55
C PHE A 31 4.90 -0.39 -6.88
N ALA A 32 3.83 -0.42 -7.65
CA ALA A 32 3.71 0.32 -8.91
C ALA A 32 3.81 1.84 -8.69
N LEU A 33 3.08 2.39 -7.71
CA LEU A 33 3.12 3.82 -7.37
C LEU A 33 4.50 4.25 -6.84
N ALA A 34 5.18 3.38 -6.09
CA ALA A 34 6.52 3.65 -5.59
C ALA A 34 7.53 3.72 -6.75
N VAL A 35 7.53 2.72 -7.65
CA VAL A 35 8.42 2.72 -8.83
C VAL A 35 8.15 3.91 -9.73
N PHE A 36 6.86 4.16 -10.05
CA PHE A 36 6.47 5.29 -10.86
C PHE A 36 6.84 6.63 -10.22
N GLY A 37 6.51 6.81 -8.93
CA GLY A 37 6.76 8.05 -8.21
C GLY A 37 8.25 8.34 -8.04
N LEU A 38 9.07 7.31 -7.76
CA LEU A 38 10.53 7.45 -7.70
C LEU A 38 11.11 7.78 -9.08
N GLY A 39 10.60 7.16 -10.15
CA GLY A 39 10.99 7.50 -11.52
C GLY A 39 10.62 8.95 -11.90
N ALA A 40 9.40 9.38 -11.57
CA ALA A 40 8.93 10.74 -11.81
C ALA A 40 9.76 11.77 -11.02
N LEU A 41 10.09 11.45 -9.77
CA LEU A 41 10.97 12.29 -8.95
C LEU A 41 12.38 12.36 -9.56
N SER A 42 12.92 11.23 -10.02
CA SER A 42 14.24 11.19 -10.68
C SER A 42 14.31 12.08 -11.92
N VAL A 43 13.28 12.03 -12.78
CA VAL A 43 13.14 12.91 -13.94
C VAL A 43 13.03 14.38 -13.52
N ALA A 44 12.28 14.68 -12.46
CA ALA A 44 12.07 16.05 -11.99
C ALA A 44 13.31 16.65 -11.33
N THR A 45 14.12 15.84 -10.65
CA THR A 45 15.31 16.30 -9.91
C THR A 45 16.62 16.13 -10.69
N ASP A 46 16.57 15.55 -11.89
CA ASP A 46 17.73 15.16 -12.70
C ASP A 46 18.79 14.40 -11.89
N ALA A 47 18.31 13.64 -10.91
CA ALA A 47 19.11 12.96 -9.90
C ALA A 47 18.80 11.47 -9.96
N ASP A 48 19.87 10.68 -9.98
CA ASP A 48 19.78 9.23 -9.89
C ASP A 48 19.44 8.84 -8.44
N ILE A 49 18.15 8.70 -8.14
CA ILE A 49 17.65 8.32 -6.80
C ILE A 49 18.05 6.89 -6.43
N ILE A 50 18.43 6.08 -7.43
CA ILE A 50 18.85 4.68 -7.25
C ILE A 50 20.30 4.58 -6.75
N ALA A 51 21.08 5.66 -6.83
CA ALA A 51 22.44 5.70 -6.32
C ALA A 51 22.58 6.87 -5.33
N VAL A 52 22.59 6.57 -4.03
CA VAL A 52 23.37 7.44 -3.16
C VAL A 52 24.79 7.38 -3.71
N ARG A 53 25.28 8.53 -4.17
CA ARG A 53 26.52 8.65 -4.94
C ARG A 53 27.68 8.07 -4.09
N GLY A 54 28.07 6.82 -4.38
CA GLY A 54 29.12 6.07 -3.68
C GLY A 54 28.73 4.75 -2.99
N LEU A 55 27.44 4.45 -2.76
CA LEU A 55 27.00 3.30 -1.92
C LEU A 55 26.35 2.12 -2.68
N GLY A 56 26.22 2.23 -4.00
CA GLY A 56 25.58 1.20 -4.83
C GLY A 56 24.07 1.04 -4.57
N GLN A 57 23.45 0.08 -5.28
CA GLN A 57 21.99 -0.12 -5.29
C GLN A 57 21.49 -0.99 -4.11
N GLY A 58 22.39 -1.65 -3.38
CA GLY A 58 22.08 -2.64 -2.35
C GLY A 58 21.22 -2.11 -1.19
N PRO A 59 21.63 -1.02 -0.51
CA PRO A 59 20.86 -0.48 0.62
C PRO A 59 19.46 -0.01 0.24
N GLY A 60 19.30 0.58 -0.95
CA GLY A 60 18.01 1.02 -1.47
C GLY A 60 17.04 -0.14 -1.72
N VAL A 61 17.52 -1.22 -2.34
CA VAL A 61 16.72 -2.44 -2.57
C VAL A 61 16.32 -3.07 -1.24
N PHE A 62 17.25 -3.17 -0.30
CA PHE A 62 16.95 -3.74 1.02
C PHE A 62 15.89 -2.91 1.76
N GLY A 63 16.04 -1.57 1.79
CA GLY A 63 15.04 -0.68 2.34
C GLY A 63 13.67 -0.81 1.66
N MET A 64 13.62 -0.96 0.34
CA MET A 64 12.38 -1.15 -0.40
C MET A 64 11.69 -2.47 -0.03
N LEU A 65 12.44 -3.57 0.09
CA LEU A 65 11.91 -4.86 0.52
C LEU A 65 11.35 -4.80 1.94
N VAL A 66 12.08 -4.18 2.87
CA VAL A 66 11.62 -3.99 4.25
C VAL A 66 10.34 -3.15 4.29
N GLY A 67 10.29 -2.06 3.52
CA GLY A 67 9.09 -1.23 3.38
C GLY A 67 7.89 -2.01 2.83
N LEU A 68 8.09 -2.80 1.76
CA LEU A 68 7.05 -3.61 1.14
C LEU A 68 6.47 -4.66 2.11
N LEU A 69 7.33 -5.34 2.85
CA LEU A 69 6.92 -6.32 3.86
C LEU A 69 6.17 -5.66 5.02
N ALA A 70 6.64 -4.51 5.48
CA ALA A 70 5.97 -3.74 6.53
C ALA A 70 4.58 -3.26 6.08
N PHE A 71 4.47 -2.74 4.85
CA PHE A 71 3.19 -2.35 4.25
C PHE A 71 2.20 -3.53 4.25
N ALA A 72 2.64 -4.67 3.71
CA ALA A 72 1.81 -5.86 3.62
C ALA A 72 1.36 -6.35 5.00
N PHE A 73 2.28 -6.39 5.98
CA PHE A 73 2.00 -6.86 7.34
C PHE A 73 1.02 -5.95 8.08
N VAL A 74 1.26 -4.63 8.09
CA VAL A 74 0.42 -3.66 8.81
C VAL A 74 -0.96 -3.56 8.16
N LEU A 75 -1.02 -3.56 6.82
CA LEU A 75 -2.30 -3.55 6.11
C LEU A 75 -3.09 -4.84 6.38
N TRP A 76 -2.46 -6.01 6.32
CA TRP A 76 -3.10 -7.28 6.64
C TRP A 76 -3.64 -7.30 8.07
N ALA A 77 -2.87 -6.81 9.05
CA ALA A 77 -3.33 -6.70 10.43
C ALA A 77 -4.57 -5.78 10.56
N GLY A 78 -4.60 -4.67 9.81
CA GLY A 78 -5.75 -3.78 9.72
C GLY A 78 -6.96 -4.44 9.05
N LEU A 79 -6.75 -5.18 7.96
CA LEU A 79 -7.80 -5.90 7.22
C LEU A 79 -8.30 -7.14 7.96
N ARG A 80 -7.58 -7.70 8.94
CA ARG A 80 -8.11 -8.78 9.77
C ARG A 80 -9.13 -8.31 10.81
N ARG A 81 -9.19 -7.01 11.10
CA ARG A 81 -10.15 -6.48 12.09
C ARG A 81 -11.60 -6.53 11.55
N PRO A 82 -12.60 -6.80 12.42
CA PRO A 82 -14.02 -6.86 12.05
C PRO A 82 -14.58 -5.54 11.47
N ARG A 83 -13.98 -4.39 11.85
CA ARG A 83 -14.35 -3.06 11.36
C ARG A 83 -13.09 -2.32 10.86
N PRO A 84 -12.68 -2.50 9.60
CA PRO A 84 -11.55 -1.76 9.04
C PRO A 84 -11.91 -0.27 8.98
N SER A 85 -11.13 0.60 9.64
CA SER A 85 -11.35 2.05 9.63
C SER A 85 -10.43 2.71 8.60
N PHE A 86 -10.93 3.73 7.88
CA PHE A 86 -10.07 4.51 6.97
C PHE A 86 -8.90 5.21 7.68
N SER A 87 -9.02 5.41 9.00
CA SER A 87 -7.96 5.95 9.85
C SER A 87 -6.72 5.06 9.95
N SER A 88 -6.76 3.79 9.51
CA SER A 88 -5.55 2.96 9.48
C SER A 88 -4.64 3.27 8.29
N ALA A 89 -5.12 3.91 7.23
CA ALA A 89 -4.30 4.25 6.06
C ALA A 89 -3.07 5.13 6.40
N PRO A 90 -3.20 6.25 7.14
CA PRO A 90 -2.02 7.03 7.53
C PRO A 90 -1.06 6.27 8.46
N VAL A 91 -1.58 5.36 9.30
CA VAL A 91 -0.74 4.51 10.16
C VAL A 91 0.07 3.51 9.32
N VAL A 92 -0.56 2.88 8.34
CA VAL A 92 0.10 1.97 7.39
C VAL A 92 1.17 2.74 6.61
N ALA A 93 0.85 3.92 6.10
CA ALA A 93 1.78 4.76 5.34
C ALA A 93 2.99 5.18 6.18
N LEU A 94 2.75 5.65 7.40
CA LEU A 94 3.81 6.05 8.32
C LEU A 94 4.71 4.87 8.70
N ALA A 95 4.11 3.73 9.07
CA ALA A 95 4.88 2.53 9.41
C ALA A 95 5.72 2.03 8.23
N THR A 96 5.17 2.09 7.02
CA THR A 96 5.87 1.72 5.78
C THR A 96 7.06 2.63 5.51
N ALA A 97 6.88 3.95 5.62
CA ALA A 97 7.95 4.92 5.41
C ALA A 97 9.06 4.76 6.46
N LEU A 98 8.71 4.60 7.74
CA LEU A 98 9.68 4.37 8.81
C LEU A 98 10.44 3.06 8.64
N ALA A 99 9.74 1.98 8.27
CA ALA A 99 10.37 0.68 8.01
C ALA A 99 11.32 0.74 6.81
N HIS A 100 10.96 1.47 5.75
CA HIS A 100 11.84 1.71 4.61
C HIS A 100 13.12 2.43 5.04
N LEU A 101 13.00 3.55 5.77
CA LEU A 101 14.15 4.32 6.26
C LEU A 101 15.04 3.49 7.19
N ALA A 102 14.45 2.76 8.13
CA ALA A 102 15.18 1.84 9.00
C ALA A 102 15.90 0.74 8.21
N GLY A 103 15.24 0.19 7.19
CA GLY A 103 15.84 -0.79 6.28
C GLY A 103 17.05 -0.23 5.55
N VAL A 104 16.93 0.95 4.93
CA VAL A 104 18.07 1.61 4.27
C VAL A 104 19.20 1.86 5.28
N TRP A 105 18.88 2.41 6.46
CA TRP A 105 19.87 2.69 7.50
C TRP A 105 20.64 1.44 7.93
N ILE A 106 19.94 0.35 8.21
CA ILE A 106 20.53 -0.95 8.56
C ILE A 106 21.36 -1.48 7.37
N GLY A 107 20.83 -1.38 6.15
CA GLY A 107 21.52 -1.83 4.94
C GLY A 107 22.87 -1.13 4.73
N VAL A 108 22.92 0.19 4.95
CA VAL A 108 24.17 0.97 4.89
C VAL A 108 25.10 0.60 6.05
N LEU A 109 24.58 0.47 7.27
CA LEU A 109 25.40 0.08 8.42
C LEU A 109 26.06 -1.29 8.26
N VAL A 110 25.33 -2.26 7.72
CA VAL A 110 25.85 -3.60 7.48
C VAL A 110 26.84 -3.62 6.31
N GLY A 111 26.65 -2.75 5.31
CA GLY A 111 27.54 -2.65 4.15
C GLY A 111 28.87 -1.94 4.45
N ASP A 112 28.81 -0.76 5.08
CA ASP A 112 29.96 0.14 5.25
C ASP A 112 30.46 0.23 6.70
N GLY A 113 29.66 -0.15 7.69
CA GLY A 113 30.02 -0.05 9.10
C GLY A 113 30.03 1.37 9.69
N ASP A 114 29.67 2.39 8.90
CA ASP A 114 29.75 3.80 9.29
C ASP A 114 28.36 4.39 9.59
N LEU A 115 28.15 4.72 10.86
CA LEU A 115 26.91 5.30 11.37
C LEU A 115 26.66 6.74 10.90
N VAL A 116 27.72 7.50 10.63
CA VAL A 116 27.64 8.86 10.07
C VAL A 116 27.14 8.78 8.64
N ILE A 117 27.71 7.88 7.83
CA ILE A 117 27.27 7.66 6.44
C ILE A 117 25.82 7.18 6.40
N ALA A 118 25.45 6.19 7.22
CA ALA A 118 24.08 5.68 7.28
C ALA A 118 23.06 6.76 7.63
N THR A 119 23.40 7.63 8.60
CA THR A 119 22.51 8.74 9.01
C THR A 119 22.42 9.82 7.93
N ALA A 120 23.55 10.16 7.29
CA ALA A 120 23.58 11.12 6.19
C ALA A 120 22.75 10.66 4.98
N VAL A 121 22.81 9.36 4.65
CA VAL A 121 22.01 8.74 3.60
C VAL A 121 20.51 8.89 3.88
N VAL A 122 20.07 8.49 5.07
CA VAL A 122 18.67 8.59 5.48
C VAL A 122 18.20 10.05 5.46
N GLY A 123 19.03 10.97 5.97
CA GLY A 123 18.76 12.41 5.91
C GLY A 123 18.57 12.90 4.47
N GLY A 124 19.45 12.46 3.56
CA GLY A 124 19.36 12.73 2.13
C GLY A 124 18.07 12.24 1.48
N LEU A 125 17.59 11.03 1.83
CA LEU A 125 16.33 10.48 1.34
C LEU A 125 15.10 11.27 1.83
N VAL A 126 15.18 11.84 3.03
CA VAL A 126 14.11 12.68 3.58
C VAL A 126 14.10 14.04 2.87
N SER A 127 15.26 14.69 2.76
CA SER A 127 15.37 15.98 2.07
C SER A 127 15.13 15.90 0.56
N GLY A 128 15.48 14.76 -0.06
CA GLY A 128 15.33 14.52 -1.49
C GLY A 128 13.90 14.16 -1.92
N GLY A 129 12.95 14.07 -0.99
CA GLY A 129 11.54 13.83 -1.32
C GLY A 129 11.15 12.37 -1.59
N ALA A 130 12.11 11.45 -1.69
CA ALA A 130 11.83 10.01 -1.89
C ALA A 130 10.95 9.43 -0.76
N SER A 131 11.20 9.87 0.48
CA SER A 131 10.40 9.46 1.64
C SER A 131 8.94 9.92 1.54
N ILE A 132 8.72 11.12 0.99
CA ILE A 132 7.38 11.69 0.79
C ILE A 132 6.65 10.90 -0.30
N VAL A 133 7.32 10.58 -1.40
CA VAL A 133 6.77 9.76 -2.48
C VAL A 133 6.29 8.40 -1.96
N LEU A 134 7.13 7.69 -1.19
CA LEU A 134 6.77 6.40 -0.62
C LEU A 134 5.62 6.51 0.37
N PHE A 135 5.60 7.56 1.20
CA PHE A 135 4.51 7.82 2.12
C PHE A 135 3.17 8.02 1.39
N VAL A 136 3.15 8.85 0.34
CA VAL A 136 1.95 9.12 -0.45
C VAL A 136 1.49 7.86 -1.20
N ALA A 137 2.42 7.13 -1.82
CA ALA A 137 2.13 5.87 -2.50
C ALA A 137 1.50 4.85 -1.55
N ALA A 138 2.06 4.68 -0.35
CA ALA A 138 1.53 3.79 0.67
C ALA A 138 0.16 4.23 1.16
N ALA A 139 -0.06 5.54 1.35
CA ALA A 139 -1.35 6.07 1.77
C ALA A 139 -2.45 5.78 0.73
N VAL A 140 -2.18 6.06 -0.55
CA VAL A 140 -3.13 5.83 -1.66
C VAL A 140 -3.44 4.34 -1.83
N ALA A 141 -2.41 3.49 -1.78
CA ALA A 141 -2.57 2.05 -1.90
C ALA A 141 -3.34 1.43 -0.72
N ALA A 142 -3.00 1.82 0.51
CA ALA A 142 -3.71 1.36 1.71
C ALA A 142 -5.18 1.81 1.71
N TRP A 143 -5.43 3.07 1.34
CA TRP A 143 -6.79 3.60 1.23
C TRP A 143 -7.61 2.85 0.20
N SER A 144 -7.06 2.60 -0.99
CA SER A 144 -7.69 1.82 -2.06
C SER A 144 -7.98 0.39 -1.62
N GLY A 145 -7.05 -0.29 -0.94
CA GLY A 145 -7.26 -1.64 -0.39
C GLY A 145 -8.38 -1.70 0.65
N ILE A 146 -8.46 -0.70 1.53
CA ILE A 146 -9.54 -0.57 2.52
C ILE A 146 -10.87 -0.27 1.83
N ALA A 147 -10.87 0.58 0.79
CA ALA A 147 -12.04 0.90 0.01
C ALA A 147 -12.59 -0.36 -0.68
N LEU A 148 -11.75 -1.15 -1.37
CA LEU A 148 -12.16 -2.40 -2.02
C LEU A 148 -12.83 -3.40 -1.06
N ARG A 149 -12.34 -3.49 0.18
CA ARG A 149 -12.93 -4.36 1.22
C ARG A 149 -14.27 -3.82 1.73
N ARG A 150 -14.47 -2.49 1.71
CA ARG A 150 -15.70 -1.84 2.17
C ARG A 150 -16.77 -1.74 1.09
N THR A 151 -16.37 -1.56 -0.17
CA THR A 151 -17.28 -1.46 -1.30
C THR A 151 -17.90 -2.82 -1.56
N ARG A 152 -19.17 -2.95 -1.17
CA ARG A 152 -20.06 -4.01 -1.60
C ARG A 152 -20.45 -3.71 -3.05
N ALA A 153 -19.54 -3.96 -3.98
CA ALA A 153 -19.90 -3.90 -5.39
C ALA A 153 -20.88 -5.05 -5.62
N GLU A 154 -22.17 -4.73 -5.72
CA GLU A 154 -23.17 -5.69 -6.17
C GLU A 154 -22.80 -6.15 -7.58
N HIS A 155 -23.00 -7.43 -7.85
CA HIS A 155 -22.85 -7.96 -9.20
C HIS A 155 -23.78 -7.14 -10.11
N PRO A 156 -23.28 -6.55 -11.21
CA PRO A 156 -24.13 -5.81 -12.13
C PRO A 156 -25.26 -6.73 -12.60
N ARG A 157 -26.49 -6.43 -12.17
CA ARG A 157 -27.69 -7.17 -12.56
C ARG A 157 -28.27 -6.53 -13.79
N TRP A 158 -28.26 -7.26 -14.90
CA TRP A 158 -28.77 -6.75 -16.15
C TRP A 158 -30.30 -6.67 -16.14
N PRO A 159 -30.92 -5.71 -16.86
CA PRO A 159 -32.37 -5.53 -16.86
C PRO A 159 -33.16 -6.81 -17.10
N TRP A 160 -32.68 -7.66 -18.01
CA TRP A 160 -33.31 -8.93 -18.41
C TRP A 160 -33.14 -10.07 -17.39
N GLU A 161 -32.31 -9.92 -16.34
CA GLU A 161 -32.20 -10.89 -15.24
C GLU A 161 -33.30 -10.68 -14.18
N ARG A 162 -34.16 -9.67 -14.34
CA ARG A 162 -35.25 -9.33 -13.41
C ARG A 162 -36.60 -9.93 -13.82
N ASP A 163 -36.66 -10.60 -14.98
CA ASP A 163 -37.92 -11.00 -15.60
C ASP A 163 -38.35 -12.44 -15.26
N GLU A 164 -37.59 -13.18 -14.45
CA GLU A 164 -37.91 -14.58 -14.08
C GLU A 164 -38.81 -14.74 -12.83
N GLU A 165 -39.22 -13.63 -12.20
CA GLU A 165 -40.06 -13.64 -10.98
C GLU A 165 -41.47 -13.06 -11.19
N GLY A 166 -41.96 -12.97 -12.44
CA GLY A 166 -43.31 -12.49 -12.80
C GLY A 166 -44.35 -13.59 -13.00
#